data_AF-A0A6M3KTR4-F1
#
_entry.id   AF-A0A6M3KTR4-F1
#
_cell.length_a   1.000
_cell.length_b   1.000
_cell.length_c   1.000
_cell.angle_alpha   90.00
_cell.angle_beta   90.00
_cell.angle_gamma   90.00
#
_symmetry.space_group_name_H-M   'P 1'
#
loop_
_entity.id
_entity.type
_entity.pdbx_description
1 polymer ?
#
loop_
_entity_poly.entity_id
_entity_poly.type
_entity_poly.pdbx_seq_one_letter_code
_entity_poly.pdbx_strand_id
1 'polypeptide(L)'
;MAEEIIGLIHGQVPGSTEEWRVAVALERYKIDYSYQVPLFGGRLPGGQILDFVVYIPFPTPLQVFGKYWHSTQTSGAESLAVAALMRYYEREPIIIWDYEIPDQEEANKVVKERVKG
;
A
#
# COMPACT_ATOMS: atom_id res chain seq x y z
N MET A 1 8.78 13.15 21.76
CA MET A 1 8.11 12.53 20.60
C MET A 1 8.17 13.56 19.50
N ALA A 2 9.04 13.40 18.50
CA ALA A 2 9.03 14.29 17.35
C ALA A 2 7.74 13.99 16.57
N GLU A 3 6.96 15.02 16.26
CA GLU A 3 5.80 14.90 15.39
C GLU A 3 6.34 14.62 13.98
N GLU A 4 6.07 13.42 13.45
CA GLU A 4 6.43 13.11 12.06
C GLU A 4 5.65 14.07 11.15
N ILE A 5 6.36 14.90 10.40
CA ILE A 5 5.75 15.84 9.46
C ILE A 5 5.23 15.00 8.28
N ILE A 6 3.95 14.64 8.32
CA ILE A 6 3.27 13.96 7.21
C ILE A 6 3.15 14.95 6.05
N GLY A 7 3.79 14.61 4.93
CA GLY A 7 3.70 15.35 3.67
C GLY A 7 2.58 14.84 2.76
N LEU A 8 2.51 15.39 1.54
CA LEU A 8 1.60 14.93 0.50
C LEU A 8 2.24 13.82 -0.35
N ILE A 9 1.44 12.83 -0.76
CA ILE A 9 1.80 11.82 -1.77
C ILE A 9 1.12 12.24 -3.07
N HIS A 10 1.88 12.64 -4.08
CA HIS A 10 1.35 13.14 -5.36
C HIS A 10 0.22 14.17 -5.20
N GLY A 11 0.35 15.09 -4.23
CA GLY A 11 -0.63 16.14 -3.94
C GLY A 11 -1.83 15.71 -3.08
N GLN A 12 -1.86 14.45 -2.61
CA GLN A 12 -2.92 13.89 -1.79
C GLN A 12 -2.47 13.68 -0.34
N VAL A 13 -3.37 13.87 0.61
CA VAL A 13 -3.11 13.56 2.02
C VAL A 13 -3.12 12.04 2.21
N PRO A 14 -2.09 11.45 2.84
CA PRO A 14 -2.03 10.02 3.11
C PRO A 14 -3.21 9.52 3.94
N GLY A 15 -3.67 8.30 3.70
CA GLY A 15 -4.68 7.63 4.52
C GLY A 15 -4.14 7.21 5.89
N SER A 16 -2.83 7.03 5.99
CA SER A 16 -2.11 6.68 7.21
C SER A 16 -0.66 7.17 7.18
N THR A 17 -0.02 7.22 8.36
CA THR A 17 1.42 7.51 8.46
C THR A 17 2.24 6.42 7.79
N GLU A 18 1.77 5.17 7.85
CA GLU A 18 2.40 4.01 7.25
C GLU A 18 2.42 4.09 5.72
N GLU A 19 1.32 4.50 5.09
CA GLU A 19 1.30 4.80 3.64
C GLU A 19 2.29 5.91 3.29
N TRP A 20 2.39 6.95 4.12
CA TRP A 20 3.38 8.01 3.91
C TRP A 20 4.81 7.47 3.97
N ARG A 21 5.13 6.63 4.95
CA ARG A 21 6.46 6.01 5.06
C ARG A 21 6.79 5.13 3.85
N VAL A 22 5.82 4.37 3.35
CA VAL A 22 5.96 3.56 2.12
C VAL A 22 6.23 4.45 0.92
N ALA A 23 5.46 5.53 0.73
CA ALA A 23 5.68 6.46 -0.38
C ALA A 23 7.08 7.08 -0.32
N VAL A 24 7.52 7.57 0.85
CA VAL A 24 8.89 8.10 1.03
C VAL A 24 9.96 7.06 0.68
N ALA A 25 9.75 5.79 1.04
CA ALA A 25 10.67 4.70 0.69
C ALA A 25 10.67 4.39 -0.82
N LEU A 26 9.51 4.43 -1.49
CA LEU A 26 9.41 4.27 -2.94
C LEU A 26 10.15 5.40 -3.68
N GLU A 27 9.96 6.65 -3.27
CA GLU A 27 10.69 7.82 -3.78
C GLU A 27 12.20 7.67 -3.59
N ARG A 28 12.62 7.27 -2.38
CA ARG A 28 14.04 7.04 -2.05
C ARG A 28 14.70 6.05 -3.01
N TYR A 29 13.98 5.01 -3.41
CA TYR A 29 14.51 3.98 -4.32
C TYR A 29 14.21 4.26 -5.79
N LYS A 30 13.60 5.40 -6.11
CA LYS A 30 13.21 5.80 -7.48
C LYS A 30 12.33 4.74 -8.15
N ILE A 31 11.37 4.22 -7.38
CA ILE A 31 10.39 3.25 -7.88
C ILE A 31 9.16 4.05 -8.28
N ASP A 32 8.76 3.95 -9.55
CA ASP A 32 7.55 4.61 -10.03
C ASP A 32 6.31 3.94 -9.42
N TYR A 33 5.34 4.75 -8.99
CA TYR A 33 4.08 4.24 -8.45
C TYR A 33 2.89 5.17 -8.72
N SER A 34 1.69 4.59 -8.65
CA SER A 34 0.43 5.32 -8.51
C SER A 34 -0.09 5.17 -7.08
N TYR A 35 -0.71 6.22 -6.53
CA TYR A 35 -1.26 6.25 -5.16
C TYR A 35 -2.78 6.41 -5.17
N GLN A 36 -3.48 5.70 -4.29
CA GLN A 36 -4.95 5.65 -4.18
C GLN A 36 -5.64 5.37 -5.52
N VAL A 37 -5.36 4.20 -6.10
CA VAL A 37 -5.89 3.79 -7.41
C VAL A 37 -7.32 3.25 -7.25
N PRO A 38 -8.35 3.91 -7.81
CA PRO A 38 -9.70 3.40 -7.75
C PRO A 38 -9.88 2.20 -8.68
N LEU A 39 -10.35 1.08 -8.14
CA LEU A 39 -10.68 -0.13 -8.89
C LEU A 39 -12.17 -0.46 -8.74
N PHE A 40 -12.75 -1.07 -9.78
CA PHE A 40 -14.13 -1.56 -9.77
C PHE A 40 -15.18 -0.50 -9.33
N GLY A 41 -14.96 0.77 -9.65
CA GLY A 41 -15.85 1.87 -9.25
C GLY A 41 -15.40 2.63 -7.99
N GLY A 42 -14.21 2.34 -7.45
CA GLY A 42 -13.58 3.10 -6.37
C GLY A 42 -14.37 3.02 -5.07
N ARG A 43 -15.04 4.10 -4.67
CA ARG A 43 -15.85 4.14 -3.44
C ARG A 43 -17.30 3.67 -3.62
N LEU A 44 -17.70 3.28 -4.83
CA LEU A 44 -19.04 2.72 -5.08
C LEU A 44 -19.16 1.29 -4.51
N PRO A 45 -20.38 0.79 -4.22
CA PRO A 45 -20.56 -0.59 -3.76
C PRO A 45 -19.91 -1.62 -4.71
N GLY A 46 -19.01 -2.44 -4.18
CA GLY A 46 -18.21 -3.40 -4.96
C GLY A 46 -16.87 -2.85 -5.49
N GLY A 47 -16.66 -1.54 -5.36
CA GLY A 47 -15.38 -0.88 -5.63
C GLY A 47 -14.39 -0.99 -4.48
N GLN A 48 -13.12 -0.77 -4.78
CA GLN A 48 -12.06 -0.60 -3.78
C GLN A 48 -11.07 0.49 -4.21
N ILE A 49 -10.40 1.11 -3.24
CA ILE A 49 -9.22 1.94 -3.50
C ILE A 49 -8.01 1.13 -3.10
N LEU A 50 -7.11 0.93 -4.04
CA LEU A 50 -5.81 0.30 -3.82
C LEU A 50 -4.80 1.37 -3.38
N ASP A 51 -4.06 1.12 -2.30
CA ASP A 51 -3.11 2.10 -1.76
C ASP A 51 -2.05 2.47 -2.79
N PHE A 52 -1.39 1.46 -3.37
CA PHE A 52 -0.31 1.67 -4.35
C PHE A 52 -0.36 0.68 -5.51
N VAL A 53 0.07 1.15 -6.68
CA VAL A 53 0.52 0.29 -7.79
C VAL A 53 1.96 0.67 -8.09
N VAL A 54 2.90 -0.25 -7.90
CA VAL A 54 4.32 -0.04 -8.20
C VAL A 54 4.68 -0.64 -9.57
N TYR A 55 5.59 -0.02 -10.31
CA TYR A 55 5.92 -0.42 -11.69
C TYR A 55 7.30 -1.11 -11.78
N ILE A 56 7.35 -2.42 -11.51
CA ILE A 56 8.62 -3.16 -11.29
C ILE A 56 8.63 -4.62 -11.81
N PRO A 57 9.08 -4.91 -13.05
CA PRO A 57 8.92 -4.10 -14.26
C PRO A 57 7.47 -4.07 -14.77
N PHE A 58 6.55 -4.73 -14.07
CA PHE A 58 5.13 -4.76 -14.37
C PHE A 58 4.33 -4.11 -13.24
N PRO A 59 3.12 -3.57 -13.51
CA PRO A 59 2.23 -3.05 -12.48
C PRO A 59 1.96 -4.12 -11.43
N THR A 60 2.36 -3.85 -10.20
CA THR A 60 2.21 -4.78 -9.08
C THR A 60 1.45 -4.05 -7.96
N PRO A 61 0.30 -4.60 -7.51
CA PRO A 61 -0.46 -3.98 -6.44
C PRO A 61 0.32 -4.05 -5.12
N LEU A 62 0.30 -2.97 -4.35
CA LEU A 62 0.88 -2.91 -3.01
C LEU A 62 -0.15 -2.33 -2.04
N GLN A 63 -0.37 -3.01 -0.92
CA GLN A 63 -1.31 -2.60 0.14
C GLN A 63 -0.59 -2.44 1.48
N VAL A 64 -1.02 -1.42 2.21
CA VAL A 64 -0.54 -1.10 3.56
C VAL A 64 -1.64 -1.40 4.56
N PHE A 65 -1.49 -2.49 5.30
CA PHE A 65 -2.49 -2.96 6.25
C PHE A 65 -2.19 -2.50 7.66
N GLY A 66 -3.02 -1.59 8.17
CA GLY A 66 -3.01 -1.19 9.57
C GLY A 66 -3.81 -2.10 10.51
N LYS A 67 -3.74 -1.85 11.82
CA LYS A 67 -4.52 -2.51 12.89
C LYS A 67 -6.01 -2.64 12.66
N TYR A 68 -6.61 -1.77 11.84
CA TYR A 68 -8.01 -1.90 11.44
C TYR A 68 -8.26 -3.22 10.68
N TRP A 69 -7.32 -3.66 9.83
CA TRP A 69 -7.38 -4.94 9.12
C TRP A 69 -7.19 -6.14 10.05
N HIS A 70 -6.51 -5.97 11.19
CA HIS A 70 -6.42 -7.02 12.20
C HIS A 70 -7.74 -7.29 12.93
N SER A 71 -8.60 -6.27 13.08
CA SER A 71 -9.89 -6.39 13.79
C SER A 71 -11.05 -6.79 12.86
N THR A 72 -10.92 -6.60 11.55
CA THR A 72 -11.86 -7.08 10.52
C THR A 72 -11.62 -8.53 10.09
N GLN A 73 -10.96 -9.31 10.94
CA GLN A 73 -10.71 -10.77 10.83
C GLN A 73 -11.97 -11.65 10.72
N THR A 74 -13.10 -11.12 10.25
CA THR A 74 -14.19 -11.86 9.62
C THR A 74 -13.85 -12.10 8.13
N SER A 75 -12.82 -12.93 7.98
CA SER A 75 -12.19 -13.69 6.87
C SER A 75 -12.76 -13.76 5.42
N GLY A 76 -13.81 -13.05 5.03
CA GLY A 76 -14.39 -13.16 3.67
C GLY A 76 -14.03 -12.00 2.73
N ALA A 77 -14.19 -10.76 3.19
CA ALA A 77 -14.10 -9.58 2.33
C ALA A 77 -12.65 -9.22 1.93
N GLU A 78 -11.69 -9.36 2.85
CA GLU A 78 -10.28 -9.10 2.59
C GLU A 78 -9.70 -10.13 1.60
N SER A 79 -10.01 -11.42 1.83
CA SER A 79 -9.66 -12.51 0.92
C SER A 79 -10.25 -12.27 -0.48
N LEU A 80 -11.50 -11.78 -0.56
CA LEU A 80 -12.12 -11.44 -1.83
C LEU A 80 -11.46 -10.23 -2.51
N ALA A 81 -11.09 -9.18 -1.75
CA ALA A 81 -10.41 -8.00 -2.28
C ALA A 81 -9.03 -8.36 -2.83
N VAL A 82 -8.23 -9.12 -2.06
CA VAL A 82 -6.93 -9.65 -2.48
C VAL A 82 -7.08 -10.57 -3.71
N ALA A 83 -8.06 -11.48 -3.71
CA ALA A 83 -8.32 -12.33 -4.86
C ALA A 83 -8.73 -11.53 -6.11
N ALA A 84 -9.51 -10.45 -5.94
CA ALA A 84 -9.86 -9.56 -7.05
C ALA A 84 -8.64 -8.82 -7.60
N LEU A 85 -7.72 -8.37 -6.73
CA LEU A 85 -6.45 -7.77 -7.14
C LEU A 85 -5.58 -8.77 -7.89
N MET A 86 -5.45 -9.98 -7.37
CA MET A 86 -4.68 -11.06 -8.03
C MET A 86 -5.24 -11.37 -9.42
N ARG A 87 -6.56 -11.42 -9.55
CA ARG A 87 -7.22 -11.64 -10.84
C ARG A 87 -7.05 -10.47 -11.81
N TYR A 88 -7.07 -9.23 -11.31
CA TYR A 88 -6.99 -8.03 -12.14
C TYR A 88 -5.57 -7.73 -12.61
N TYR A 89 -4.58 -7.88 -11.74
CA TYR A 89 -3.17 -7.63 -12.04
C TYR A 89 -2.41 -8.87 -12.49
N GLU A 90 -3.03 -10.05 -12.43
CA GLU A 90 -2.41 -11.36 -12.70
C GLU A 90 -1.13 -11.59 -11.88
N ARG A 91 -1.09 -11.02 -10.66
CA ARG A 91 0.07 -10.97 -9.77
C ARG A 91 -0.34 -10.97 -8.31
N GLU A 92 0.49 -11.54 -7.46
CA GLU A 92 0.32 -11.44 -6.01
C GLU A 92 0.57 -9.99 -5.56
N PRO A 93 -0.34 -9.40 -4.75
CA PRO A 93 -0.10 -8.10 -4.16
C PRO A 93 0.99 -8.16 -3.10
N ILE A 94 1.81 -7.12 -3.07
CA ILE A 94 2.76 -6.88 -1.99
C ILE A 94 1.96 -6.34 -0.80
N ILE A 95 1.95 -7.07 0.30
CA ILE A 95 1.29 -6.63 1.54
C ILE A 95 2.39 -6.18 2.50
N ILE A 96 2.23 -4.98 3.07
CA ILE A 96 3.07 -4.44 4.13
C ILE A 96 2.15 -4.13 5.31
N TRP A 97 2.43 -4.73 6.46
CA TRP A 97 1.68 -4.48 7.68
C TRP A 97 2.27 -3.32 8.47
N ASP A 98 1.44 -2.57 9.20
CA ASP A 98 1.87 -1.43 10.00
C ASP A 98 2.99 -1.76 11.01
N TYR A 99 2.92 -2.94 11.64
CA TYR A 99 3.92 -3.41 12.59
C TYR A 99 5.27 -3.73 11.94
N GLU A 100 5.33 -3.89 10.62
CA GLU A 100 6.57 -4.09 9.87
C GLU A 100 7.28 -2.77 9.58
N ILE A 101 6.56 -1.65 9.67
CA ILE A 101 7.06 -0.31 9.34
C ILE A 101 6.75 0.71 10.45
N PRO A 102 7.15 0.41 11.71
CA PRO A 102 6.87 1.28 12.86
C PRO A 102 7.55 2.66 12.74
N ASP A 103 8.57 2.75 11.91
CA ASP A 103 9.30 3.98 11.58
C ASP A 103 9.79 3.96 10.12
N GLN A 104 10.34 5.09 9.68
CA GLN A 104 10.82 5.25 8.30
C GLN A 104 12.02 4.36 7.96
N GLU A 105 12.85 3.97 8.93
CA GLU A 105 14.00 3.12 8.68
C GLU A 105 13.55 1.71 8.30
N GLU A 106 12.61 1.15 9.06
CA GLU A 106 12.00 -0.15 8.77
C GLU A 106 11.22 -0.13 7.45
N ALA A 107 10.48 0.94 7.15
CA ALA A 107 9.84 1.12 5.85
C ALA A 107 10.84 1.06 4.68
N ASN A 108 11.99 1.71 4.83
CA ASN A 108 13.06 1.65 3.82
C ASN A 108 13.61 0.23 3.64
N LYS A 109 13.70 -0.58 4.70
CA LYS A 109 14.17 -1.98 4.63
C LYS A 109 13.14 -2.84 3.92
N VAL A 110 11.89 -2.81 4.37
CA VAL A 110 10.79 -3.63 3.82
C VAL A 110 10.58 -3.33 2.33
N VAL A 111 10.53 -2.06 1.93
CA VAL A 111 10.35 -1.70 0.52
C VAL A 111 11.53 -2.15 -0.33
N LYS A 112 12.76 -2.05 0.18
CA LYS A 112 13.93 -2.55 -0.54
C LYS A 112 13.84 -4.06 -0.78
N GLU A 113 13.51 -4.81 0.26
CA GLU A 113 13.45 -6.28 0.20
C GLU A 113 12.30 -6.80 -0.69
N ARG A 114 11.11 -6.20 -0.60
CA ARG A 114 9.92 -6.72 -1.28
C ARG A 114 9.64 -6.11 -2.65
N VAL A 115 10.08 -4.88 -2.88
CA VAL A 115 9.75 -4.14 -4.10
C VAL A 115 10.96 -4.05 -5.02
N LYS A 116 12.13 -3.68 -4.51
CA LYS A 116 13.31 -3.50 -5.36
C LYS A 116 13.98 -4.82 -5.75
N GLY A 117 14.09 -5.76 -4.80
CA GLY A 117 14.96 -6.93 -4.93
C GLY A 117 16.42 -6.60 -4.66
#